data_AF-A0A8H5HRA3-F1
#
_entry.id   AF-A0A8H5HRA3-F1
#
_cell.length_a   1.000
_cell.length_b   1.000
_cell.length_c   1.000
_cell.angle_alpha   90.00
_cell.angle_beta   90.00
_cell.angle_gamma   90.00
#
_symmetry.space_group_name_H-M   'P 1'
#
loop_
_entity.id
_entity.type
_entity.pdbx_description
1 polymer ?
#
loop_
_entity_poly.entity_id
_entity_poly.type
_entity_poly.pdbx_seq_one_letter_code
_entity_poly.pdbx_strand_id
1 'polypeptide(L)'
;MESLPSCITLVYSRPPGIWESFTLFSLDSPLPVRLSSALKVALTVAERLLLTLPSDPLHITHHRLPAQAYASDASFIPPSLSATLPTVDPSQPSSSLTLSVVGPRSGLVASLSSSRYQAATSHAEVAGCLSAVLHANHHNGGTIYSDYLPVVNWLSSVTRVAPSAFHRWLCDIHHRLQQDTAVVHVKAHTNSLSLPARLNRAADHAASHCHSLYRPPPSFPTPTFYLAPYCIFTPNCGFIEGNFTRYIQERLSDTFNISHPAWSTHLTSPHLYDRTPPPPFPYRTSPYAYAAAVQLYARSAQLDSGNLLASRLDAGYSPWCRFGCDTLETAHHLFTTCFHFDALRSSAVADLITSLEAVLDTSTPATVRHTLIDLSAHLFTDCSAWPMGQTRFYMGFLPPFAHLSLPSALHTRIAHLWHTASIHLASRIWAKTRQKAYETFRARPTSSTYSLPDILRSLFNL
;
A
#
# COMPACT_ATOMS: atom_id res chain seq x y z
N MET A 1 15.17 -7.53 -41.39
CA MET A 1 15.03 -6.80 -40.10
C MET A 1 16.24 -7.11 -39.27
N GLU A 2 17.19 -6.18 -39.21
CA GLU A 2 18.40 -6.31 -38.39
C GLU A 2 18.00 -6.29 -36.92
N SER A 3 18.44 -7.29 -36.15
CA SER A 3 18.19 -7.36 -34.71
C SER A 3 18.96 -6.26 -34.01
N LEU A 4 18.25 -5.30 -33.40
CA LEU A 4 18.87 -4.31 -32.54
C LEU A 4 19.58 -5.00 -31.36
N PRO A 5 20.80 -4.57 -30.99
CA PRO A 5 21.55 -5.17 -29.89
C PRO A 5 20.81 -4.99 -28.55
N SER A 6 20.80 -6.04 -27.73
CA SER A 6 20.28 -5.98 -26.36
C SER A 6 21.19 -5.08 -25.51
N CYS A 7 20.61 -4.07 -24.88
CA CYS A 7 21.33 -3.09 -24.06
C CYS A 7 20.90 -3.20 -22.59
N ILE A 8 21.87 -3.17 -21.68
CA ILE A 8 21.64 -2.91 -20.26
C ILE A 8 22.15 -1.50 -19.98
N THR A 9 21.23 -0.60 -19.62
CA THR A 9 21.56 0.77 -19.23
C THR A 9 21.47 0.88 -17.72
N LEU A 10 22.62 1.09 -17.08
CA LEU A 10 22.67 1.52 -15.68
C LEU A 10 22.56 3.04 -15.67
N VAL A 11 21.46 3.54 -15.10
CA VAL A 11 21.23 4.98 -14.95
C VAL A 11 21.42 5.31 -13.49
N TYR A 12 22.36 6.20 -13.19
CA TYR A 12 22.42 6.82 -11.87
C TYR A 12 22.56 8.33 -11.99
N SER A 13 22.06 9.02 -10.97
CA SER A 13 22.07 10.48 -10.88
C SER A 13 23.11 10.91 -9.85
N ARG A 14 24.03 11.80 -10.22
CA ARG A 14 24.85 12.53 -9.23
C ARG A 14 24.17 13.86 -8.89
N PRO A 15 24.22 14.31 -7.63
CA PRO A 15 24.01 15.72 -7.34
C PRO A 15 25.06 16.56 -8.09
N PRO A 16 24.70 17.67 -8.78
CA PRO A 16 23.37 18.25 -8.94
C PRO A 16 22.79 17.91 -10.33
N GLY A 17 22.07 16.80 -10.46
CA GLY A 17 21.26 16.50 -11.65
C GLY A 17 22.03 16.05 -12.90
N ILE A 18 23.28 15.60 -12.76
CA ILE A 18 23.99 14.98 -13.89
C ILE A 18 23.59 13.51 -13.96
N TRP A 19 22.89 13.16 -15.05
CA TRP A 19 22.54 11.79 -15.38
C TRP A 19 23.72 11.15 -16.11
N GLU A 20 24.40 10.22 -15.46
CA GLU A 20 25.40 9.38 -16.11
C GLU A 20 24.75 8.05 -16.46
N SER A 21 24.68 7.75 -17.75
CA SER A 21 24.21 6.46 -18.27
C SER A 21 25.39 5.60 -18.67
N PHE A 22 25.53 4.44 -18.05
CA PHE A 22 26.46 3.40 -18.51
C PHE A 22 25.66 2.43 -19.36
N THR A 23 25.86 2.54 -20.67
CA THR A 23 25.22 1.70 -21.69
C THR A 23 26.20 0.60 -22.06
N LEU A 24 25.95 -0.64 -21.61
CA LEU A 24 26.75 -1.80 -22.02
C LEU A 24 26.20 -2.33 -23.34
N PHE A 25 26.98 -2.22 -24.41
CA PHE A 25 26.66 -2.76 -25.73
C PHE A 25 27.08 -4.23 -25.82
N SER A 26 26.15 -5.11 -26.20
CA SER A 26 26.44 -6.49 -26.55
C SER A 26 26.73 -6.59 -28.05
N LEU A 27 28.00 -6.79 -28.42
CA LEU A 27 28.39 -7.22 -29.78
C LEU A 27 28.35 -8.76 -29.85
N ASP A 28 27.40 -9.26 -30.64
CA ASP A 28 27.24 -10.59 -31.23
C ASP A 28 27.93 -11.77 -30.50
N SER A 29 27.27 -12.33 -29.48
CA SER A 29 27.47 -13.73 -29.05
C SER A 29 26.33 -14.23 -28.14
N PRO A 30 26.12 -15.56 -27.99
CA PRO A 30 24.88 -16.13 -27.46
C PRO A 30 24.60 -15.77 -25.98
N LEU A 31 23.34 -15.41 -25.73
CA LEU A 31 22.83 -14.65 -24.56
C LEU A 31 23.00 -15.22 -23.14
N PRO A 32 23.01 -16.55 -22.83
CA PRO A 32 22.85 -16.97 -21.44
C PRO A 32 24.11 -16.78 -20.57
N VAL A 33 25.32 -16.86 -21.15
CA VAL A 33 26.57 -16.78 -20.38
C VAL A 33 26.95 -15.33 -20.07
N ARG A 34 26.72 -14.39 -21.00
CA ARG A 34 27.14 -12.98 -20.86
C ARG A 34 26.20 -12.13 -20.00
N LEU A 35 24.89 -12.42 -19.98
CA LEU A 35 23.95 -11.79 -19.04
C LEU A 35 24.40 -11.99 -17.59
N SER A 36 24.96 -13.18 -17.27
CA SER A 36 25.52 -13.45 -15.95
C SER A 36 26.72 -12.56 -15.61
N SER A 37 27.60 -12.26 -16.58
CA SER A 37 28.77 -11.41 -16.38
C SER A 37 28.42 -9.93 -16.26
N ALA A 38 27.49 -9.42 -17.08
CA ALA A 38 27.03 -8.04 -17.01
C ALA A 38 26.25 -7.79 -15.70
N LEU A 39 25.41 -8.74 -15.28
CA LEU A 39 24.71 -8.69 -14.00
C LEU A 39 25.70 -8.69 -12.83
N LYS A 40 26.73 -9.55 -12.86
CA LYS A 40 27.79 -9.56 -11.82
C LYS A 40 28.52 -8.22 -11.74
N VAL A 41 28.85 -7.60 -12.88
CA VAL A 41 29.50 -6.28 -12.90
C VAL A 41 28.56 -5.20 -12.35
N ALA A 42 27.29 -5.18 -12.78
CA ALA A 42 26.29 -4.25 -12.29
C ALA A 42 26.07 -4.36 -10.77
N LEU A 43 25.97 -5.59 -10.25
CA LEU A 43 25.90 -5.88 -8.83
C LEU A 43 27.13 -5.35 -8.09
N THR A 44 28.33 -5.69 -8.58
CA THR A 44 29.59 -5.26 -7.94
C THR A 44 29.71 -3.73 -7.88
N VAL A 45 29.31 -3.03 -8.95
CA VAL A 45 29.33 -1.56 -9.01
C VAL A 45 28.31 -0.97 -8.04
N ALA A 46 27.08 -1.50 -8.02
CA ALA A 46 26.03 -1.03 -7.13
C ALA A 46 26.40 -1.24 -5.65
N GLU A 47 26.92 -2.42 -5.31
CA GLU A 47 27.39 -2.75 -3.95
C GLU A 47 28.54 -1.83 -3.52
N ARG A 48 29.54 -1.60 -4.38
CA ARG A 48 30.63 -0.64 -4.10
C ARG A 48 30.12 0.79 -3.94
N LEU A 49 29.18 1.22 -4.78
CA LEU A 49 28.60 2.55 -4.70
C LEU A 49 27.93 2.77 -3.34
N LEU A 50 27.16 1.79 -2.87
CA LEU A 50 26.53 1.82 -1.54
C LEU A 50 27.55 1.91 -0.40
N LEU A 51 28.65 1.15 -0.49
CA LEU A 51 29.73 1.20 0.51
C LEU A 51 30.49 2.54 0.49
N THR A 52 30.48 3.26 -0.64
CA THR A 52 31.15 4.56 -0.80
C THR A 52 30.25 5.78 -0.59
N LEU A 53 28.94 5.58 -0.36
CA LEU A 53 28.05 6.69 -0.06
C LEU A 53 28.57 7.42 1.19
N PRO A 54 28.59 8.76 1.20
CA PRO A 54 29.14 9.52 2.31
C PRO A 54 28.46 9.11 3.61
N SER A 55 29.26 8.61 4.54
CA SER A 55 28.82 8.44 5.92
C SER A 55 28.80 9.85 6.50
N ASP A 56 27.64 10.48 6.58
CA ASP A 56 27.54 11.67 7.41
C ASP A 56 27.83 11.21 8.84
N PRO A 57 28.84 11.78 9.55
CA PRO A 57 29.09 11.43 10.93
C PRO A 57 27.94 11.99 11.76
N LEU A 58 26.80 11.28 11.74
CA LEU A 58 25.82 11.39 12.79
C LEU A 58 26.60 11.24 14.08
N HIS A 59 26.53 12.26 14.94
CA HIS A 59 27.07 12.26 16.29
C HIS A 59 26.35 11.20 17.14
N ILE A 60 26.43 9.94 16.73
CA ILE A 60 26.13 8.79 17.56
C ILE A 60 27.29 8.77 18.53
N THR A 61 27.01 9.29 19.72
CA THR A 61 27.90 9.34 20.88
C THR A 61 28.82 8.11 20.89
N HIS A 62 30.13 8.36 20.99
CA HIS A 62 31.28 7.44 20.94
C HIS A 62 31.24 6.27 21.96
N HIS A 63 30.12 5.57 22.09
CA HIS A 63 30.07 4.28 22.72
C HIS A 63 30.63 3.28 21.72
N ARG A 64 31.74 2.63 22.08
CA ARG A 64 32.28 1.49 21.35
C ARG A 64 31.18 0.42 21.24
N LEU A 65 30.44 0.44 20.14
CA LEU A 65 29.50 -0.61 19.79
C LEU A 65 30.30 -1.90 19.55
N PRO A 66 29.74 -3.08 19.84
CA PRO A 66 30.39 -4.34 19.49
C PRO A 66 30.74 -4.37 18.01
N ALA A 67 31.87 -5.00 17.67
CA ALA A 67 32.49 -4.89 16.34
C ALA A 67 31.63 -5.41 15.17
N GLN A 68 30.46 -6.01 15.42
CA GLN A 68 29.66 -6.74 14.45
C GLN A 68 28.14 -6.59 14.71
N ALA A 69 27.69 -5.40 15.12
CA ALA A 69 26.28 -5.11 15.36
C ALA A 69 25.81 -3.94 14.50
N TYR A 70 24.75 -4.16 13.71
CA TYR A 70 24.16 -3.20 12.79
C TYR A 70 22.68 -3.05 13.07
N ALA A 71 22.09 -1.92 12.72
CA ALA A 71 20.64 -1.75 12.65
C ALA A 71 20.24 -0.98 11.41
N SER A 72 19.03 -1.23 10.91
CA SER A 72 18.44 -0.48 9.81
C SER A 72 17.01 -0.10 10.12
N ASP A 73 16.60 1.07 9.64
CA ASP A 73 15.26 1.62 9.82
C ASP A 73 14.90 2.57 8.66
N ALA A 74 13.64 2.93 8.54
CA ALA A 74 13.14 3.86 7.55
C ALA A 74 12.11 4.85 8.11
N SER A 75 12.08 6.05 7.54
CA SER A 75 11.12 7.10 7.93
C SER A 75 10.47 7.72 6.71
N PHE A 76 9.18 8.04 6.85
CA PHE A 76 8.33 8.56 5.79
C PHE A 76 7.53 9.75 6.28
N ILE A 77 7.67 10.89 5.58
CA ILE A 77 6.77 12.03 5.75
C ILE A 77 5.86 12.12 4.51
N PRO A 78 4.53 11.96 4.68
CA PRO A 78 3.60 12.09 3.58
C PRO A 78 3.56 13.53 3.06
N PRO A 79 3.26 13.72 1.75
CA PRO A 79 3.21 15.06 1.13
C PRO A 79 2.27 16.04 1.85
N SER A 80 1.15 15.54 2.39
CA SER A 80 0.15 16.35 3.11
C SER A 80 0.67 16.98 4.39
N LEU A 81 1.67 16.38 5.06
CA LEU A 81 2.31 16.92 6.25
C LEU A 81 3.57 17.73 5.91
N SER A 82 4.11 17.60 4.70
CA SER A 82 5.28 18.36 4.26
C SER A 82 4.92 19.80 3.85
N ALA A 83 3.68 20.06 3.44
CA ALA A 83 3.19 21.37 3.03
C ALA A 83 3.06 22.39 4.18
N THR A 84 3.12 21.95 5.45
CA THR A 84 3.08 22.83 6.63
C THR A 84 4.46 23.23 7.16
N LEU A 85 5.55 22.68 6.57
CA LEU A 85 6.91 23.05 6.92
C LEU A 85 7.35 24.29 6.10
N PRO A 86 7.82 25.37 6.74
CA PRO A 86 8.03 26.68 6.12
C PRO A 86 9.23 26.75 5.14
N THR A 87 9.89 25.63 4.84
CA THR A 87 11.16 25.58 4.07
C THR A 87 11.06 24.82 2.74
N VAL A 88 9.92 24.22 2.42
CA VAL A 88 9.76 23.45 1.17
C VAL A 88 9.01 24.31 0.16
N ASP A 89 9.60 24.50 -1.03
CA ASP A 89 8.96 25.15 -2.16
C ASP A 89 7.58 24.50 -2.42
N PRO A 90 6.46 25.23 -2.34
CA PRO A 90 5.12 24.69 -2.53
C PRO A 90 4.89 24.08 -3.92
N SER A 91 5.78 24.33 -4.90
CA SER A 91 5.78 23.68 -6.21
C SER A 91 6.32 22.23 -6.19
N GLN A 92 6.96 21.80 -5.09
CA GLN A 92 7.49 20.44 -4.92
C GLN A 92 7.10 19.82 -3.56
N PRO A 93 5.85 19.37 -3.40
CA PRO A 93 5.49 18.48 -2.29
C PRO A 93 6.12 17.11 -2.55
N SER A 94 7.40 16.95 -2.22
CA SER A 94 8.08 15.66 -2.26
C SER A 94 7.81 14.93 -0.95
N SER A 95 7.12 13.79 -1.03
CA SER A 95 7.18 12.79 0.05
C SER A 95 8.64 12.51 0.35
N SER A 96 9.07 12.75 1.59
CA SER A 96 10.44 12.45 2.00
C SER A 96 10.43 11.04 2.54
N LEU A 97 11.07 10.12 1.82
CA LEU A 97 11.33 8.76 2.30
C LEU A 97 12.83 8.59 2.48
N THR A 98 13.22 8.28 3.71
CA THR A 98 14.61 8.09 4.12
C THR A 98 14.79 6.69 4.69
N LEU A 99 15.99 6.15 4.50
CA LEU A 99 16.45 4.94 5.15
C LEU A 99 17.74 5.24 5.87
N SER A 100 17.98 4.53 6.96
CA SER A 100 19.20 4.62 7.74
C SER A 100 19.75 3.24 8.03
N VAL A 101 21.08 3.15 8.07
CA VAL A 101 21.82 2.03 8.63
C VAL A 101 22.81 2.59 9.63
N VAL A 102 22.83 2.00 10.82
CA VAL A 102 23.79 2.33 11.87
C VAL A 102 24.63 1.10 12.17
N GLY A 103 25.95 1.23 12.09
CA GLY A 103 26.91 0.19 12.44
C GLY A 103 27.95 0.66 13.45
N PRO A 104 28.97 -0.17 13.75
CA PRO A 104 29.93 0.10 14.81
C PRO A 104 30.92 1.23 14.50
N ARG A 105 31.15 1.51 13.21
CA ARG A 105 32.16 2.46 12.73
C ARG A 105 31.66 3.43 11.66
N SER A 106 30.46 3.19 11.14
CA SER A 106 29.87 3.97 10.06
C SER A 106 28.35 3.92 10.18
N GLY A 107 27.71 4.94 9.61
CA GLY A 107 26.28 4.95 9.35
C GLY A 107 26.04 5.43 7.92
N LEU A 108 24.94 4.95 7.33
CA LEU A 108 24.47 5.39 6.04
C LEU A 108 23.10 6.02 6.24
N VAL A 109 22.87 7.18 5.65
CA VAL A 109 21.53 7.69 5.43
C VAL A 109 21.37 8.01 3.95
N ALA A 110 20.27 7.54 3.38
CA ALA A 110 19.92 7.80 2.00
C ALA A 110 18.44 8.13 1.87
N SER A 111 18.06 8.84 0.82
CA SER A 111 16.66 9.00 0.44
C SER A 111 16.33 8.04 -0.68
N LEU A 112 15.22 7.33 -0.60
CA LEU A 112 14.68 6.69 -1.79
C LEU A 112 14.04 7.77 -2.63
N SER A 113 14.73 8.16 -3.71
CA SER A 113 14.17 9.00 -4.77
C SER A 113 13.19 8.17 -5.59
N SER A 114 12.15 7.64 -4.96
CA SER A 114 11.03 7.17 -5.75
C SER A 114 10.34 8.40 -6.29
N SER A 115 10.08 8.39 -7.58
CA SER A 115 8.78 8.80 -8.09
C SER A 115 7.72 8.85 -7.00
N ARG A 116 7.11 10.03 -6.81
CA ARG A 116 6.27 10.48 -5.67
C ARG A 116 5.12 9.54 -5.24
N TYR A 117 4.97 8.37 -5.87
CA TYR A 117 3.78 7.54 -5.87
C TYR A 117 4.06 6.05 -5.64
N GLN A 118 5.31 5.60 -5.45
CA GLN A 118 5.62 4.17 -5.34
C GLN A 118 6.41 3.75 -4.09
N ALA A 119 7.26 4.59 -3.50
CA ALA A 119 7.93 4.16 -2.29
C ALA A 119 7.02 4.33 -1.07
N ALA A 120 6.43 3.21 -0.68
CA ALA A 120 5.99 2.99 0.69
C ALA A 120 7.20 2.84 1.62
N THR A 121 7.01 3.12 2.91
CA THR A 121 8.01 2.89 3.97
C THR A 121 8.62 1.50 3.88
N SER A 122 7.82 0.48 3.55
CA SER A 122 8.30 -0.89 3.34
C SER A 122 9.44 -1.03 2.33
N HIS A 123 9.50 -0.20 1.29
CA HIS A 123 10.62 -0.21 0.34
C HIS A 123 11.91 0.33 0.97
N ALA A 124 11.80 1.38 1.77
CA ALA A 124 12.93 1.94 2.51
C ALA A 124 13.43 0.98 3.58
N GLU A 125 12.53 0.27 4.27
CA GLU A 125 12.90 -0.77 5.24
C GLU A 125 13.78 -1.86 4.60
N VAL A 126 13.35 -2.32 3.42
CA VAL A 126 14.05 -3.39 2.69
C VAL A 126 15.38 -2.88 2.14
N ALA A 127 15.42 -1.66 1.61
CA ALA A 127 16.65 -1.03 1.12
C ALA A 127 17.64 -0.70 2.26
N GLY A 128 17.14 -0.33 3.43
CA GLY A 128 17.93 -0.17 4.66
C GLY A 128 18.54 -1.51 5.08
N CYS A 129 17.73 -2.56 5.17
CA CYS A 129 18.22 -3.89 5.53
C CYS A 129 19.26 -4.42 4.51
N LEU A 130 18.99 -4.26 3.22
CA LEU A 130 19.94 -4.56 2.13
C LEU A 130 21.31 -3.90 2.36
N SER A 131 21.29 -2.62 2.68
CA SER A 131 22.51 -1.85 2.95
C SER A 131 23.22 -2.36 4.20
N ALA A 132 22.47 -2.68 5.26
CA ALA A 132 23.03 -3.28 6.47
C ALA A 132 23.69 -4.64 6.20
N VAL A 133 23.08 -5.48 5.35
CA VAL A 133 23.66 -6.77 4.93
C VAL A 133 24.97 -6.56 4.17
N LEU A 134 25.03 -5.58 3.28
CA LEU A 134 26.27 -5.25 2.55
C LEU A 134 27.37 -4.75 3.48
N HIS A 135 27.04 -3.83 4.40
CA HIS A 135 28.00 -3.31 5.38
C HIS A 135 28.49 -4.40 6.33
N ALA A 136 27.60 -5.25 6.84
CA ALA A 136 27.97 -6.36 7.71
C ALA A 136 28.94 -7.32 7.00
N ASN A 137 28.60 -7.74 5.78
CA ASN A 137 29.47 -8.64 5.02
C ASN A 137 30.81 -8.01 4.63
N HIS A 138 30.85 -6.71 4.30
CA HIS A 138 32.10 -6.00 4.06
C HIS A 138 33.04 -5.99 5.29
N HIS A 139 32.48 -6.12 6.48
CA HIS A 139 33.21 -6.17 7.76
C HIS A 139 33.27 -7.58 8.37
N ASN A 140 33.18 -8.63 7.55
CA ASN A 140 33.25 -10.04 7.95
C ASN A 140 32.11 -10.47 8.89
N GLY A 141 30.88 -10.05 8.58
CA GLY A 141 29.66 -10.54 9.20
C GLY A 141 29.10 -9.68 10.35
N GLY A 142 28.07 -10.22 11.00
CA GLY A 142 27.47 -9.62 12.18
C GLY A 142 25.96 -9.81 12.30
N THR A 143 25.40 -9.24 13.38
CA THR A 143 23.97 -9.24 13.61
C THR A 143 23.37 -7.92 13.14
N ILE A 144 22.32 -8.00 12.33
CA ILE A 144 21.53 -6.87 11.85
C ILE A 144 20.21 -6.86 12.60
N TYR A 145 19.91 -5.74 13.26
CA TYR A 145 18.66 -5.51 13.95
C TYR A 145 17.72 -4.66 13.11
N SER A 146 16.48 -5.10 12.95
CA SER A 146 15.43 -4.30 12.31
C SER A 146 14.11 -4.58 13.00
N ASP A 147 13.27 -3.58 13.15
CA ASP A 147 11.90 -3.72 13.64
C ASP A 147 10.89 -4.04 12.54
N TYR A 148 11.33 -4.04 11.27
CA TYR A 148 10.52 -4.46 10.14
C TYR A 148 10.47 -5.99 10.04
N LEU A 149 9.57 -6.59 10.85
CA LEU A 149 9.32 -8.03 10.91
C LEU A 149 9.15 -8.73 9.54
N PRO A 150 8.48 -8.14 8.52
CA PRO A 150 8.34 -8.80 7.22
C PRO A 150 9.67 -9.16 6.56
N VAL A 151 10.71 -8.33 6.67
CA VAL A 151 12.04 -8.63 6.12
C VAL A 151 12.68 -9.83 6.83
N VAL A 152 12.58 -9.89 8.16
CA VAL A 152 13.12 -11.02 8.95
C VAL A 152 12.41 -12.32 8.61
N ASN A 153 11.08 -12.27 8.47
CA ASN A 153 10.28 -13.42 8.06
C ASN A 153 10.55 -13.85 6.62
N TRP A 154 10.90 -12.91 5.73
CA TRP A 154 11.25 -13.24 4.36
C TRP A 154 12.61 -13.89 4.23
N LEU A 155 13.63 -13.35 4.88
CA LEU A 155 14.98 -13.92 4.83
C LEU A 155 15.07 -15.31 5.45
N SER A 156 14.19 -15.61 6.43
CA SER A 156 14.05 -16.94 7.02
C SER A 156 13.18 -17.92 6.21
N SER A 157 12.45 -17.44 5.19
CA SER A 157 11.53 -18.27 4.40
C SER A 157 12.12 -18.62 3.03
N VAL A 158 12.24 -19.91 2.74
CA VAL A 158 12.85 -20.44 1.51
C VAL A 158 11.95 -20.30 0.27
N THR A 159 10.66 -19.93 0.41
CA THR A 159 9.64 -20.21 -0.62
C THR A 159 8.85 -19.02 -1.15
N ARG A 160 9.22 -17.77 -0.84
CA ARG A 160 8.41 -16.61 -1.25
C ARG A 160 8.94 -15.92 -2.49
N VAL A 161 8.06 -15.74 -3.49
CA VAL A 161 8.32 -14.85 -4.63
C VAL A 161 8.47 -13.43 -4.08
N ALA A 162 9.68 -12.87 -4.21
CA ALA A 162 10.00 -11.55 -3.72
C ALA A 162 9.18 -10.47 -4.49
N PRO A 163 8.40 -9.63 -3.78
CA PRO A 163 7.37 -8.80 -4.42
C PRO A 163 7.91 -7.56 -5.14
N SER A 164 9.14 -7.13 -4.85
CA SER A 164 9.76 -5.97 -5.49
C SER A 164 11.23 -6.25 -5.84
N ALA A 165 11.85 -5.38 -6.63
CA ALA A 165 13.24 -5.47 -7.04
C ALA A 165 14.19 -5.37 -5.83
N PHE A 166 13.90 -4.52 -4.84
CA PHE A 166 14.65 -4.47 -3.58
C PHE A 166 14.60 -5.79 -2.81
N HIS A 167 13.43 -6.45 -2.76
CA HIS A 167 13.31 -7.75 -2.11
C HIS A 167 14.12 -8.82 -2.84
N ARG A 168 14.03 -8.85 -4.18
CA ARG A 168 14.81 -9.77 -5.01
C ARG A 168 16.31 -9.56 -4.81
N TRP A 169 16.75 -8.30 -4.73
CA TRP A 169 18.14 -7.97 -4.46
C TRP A 169 18.59 -8.40 -3.06
N LEU A 170 17.79 -8.12 -2.04
CA LEU A 170 18.07 -8.51 -0.67
C LEU A 170 18.18 -10.02 -0.54
N CYS A 171 17.25 -10.78 -1.13
CA CYS A 171 17.29 -12.23 -1.12
C CYS A 171 18.54 -12.78 -1.82
N ASP A 172 18.88 -12.24 -3.00
CA ASP A 172 20.10 -12.65 -3.72
C ASP A 172 21.37 -12.36 -2.91
N ILE A 173 21.53 -11.15 -2.38
CA ILE A 173 22.69 -10.79 -1.54
C ILE A 173 22.75 -11.68 -0.30
N HIS A 174 21.62 -11.83 0.40
CA HIS A 174 21.59 -12.65 1.60
C HIS A 174 21.96 -14.10 1.29
N HIS A 175 21.48 -14.65 0.17
CA HIS A 175 21.83 -16.00 -0.28
C HIS A 175 23.29 -16.15 -0.71
N ARG A 176 23.83 -15.17 -1.45
CA ARG A 176 25.24 -15.18 -1.91
C ARG A 176 26.24 -15.02 -0.77
N LEU A 177 25.88 -14.26 0.26
CA LEU A 177 26.80 -13.85 1.34
C LEU A 177 26.57 -14.62 2.65
N GLN A 178 25.87 -15.76 2.62
CA GLN A 178 25.34 -16.52 3.77
C GLN A 178 26.30 -16.91 4.90
N GLN A 179 27.58 -16.55 4.89
CA GLN A 179 28.53 -17.16 5.81
C GLN A 179 28.46 -16.62 7.24
N ASP A 180 28.13 -15.34 7.50
CA ASP A 180 28.22 -14.81 8.88
C ASP A 180 27.24 -13.67 9.26
N THR A 181 26.17 -13.45 8.48
CA THR A 181 25.24 -12.33 8.73
C THR A 181 23.85 -12.80 9.15
N ALA A 182 23.45 -12.52 10.40
CA ALA A 182 22.13 -12.84 10.94
C ALA A 182 21.24 -11.60 10.99
N VAL A 183 20.01 -11.69 10.46
CA VAL A 183 19.01 -10.61 10.57
C VAL A 183 18.00 -10.98 11.66
N VAL A 184 17.87 -10.12 12.66
CA VAL A 184 17.09 -10.36 13.88
C VAL A 184 16.06 -9.26 14.08
N HIS A 185 14.82 -9.66 14.32
CA HIS A 185 13.76 -8.74 14.63
C HIS A 185 13.93 -8.12 16.02
N VAL A 186 13.76 -6.81 16.13
CA VAL A 186 13.73 -6.07 17.39
C VAL A 186 12.44 -5.28 17.53
N LYS A 187 11.99 -5.05 18.76
CA LYS A 187 10.76 -4.27 18.97
C LYS A 187 11.04 -2.78 18.86
N ALA A 188 10.29 -2.09 17.99
CA ALA A 188 10.29 -0.63 17.85
C ALA A 188 9.84 0.09 19.14
N HIS A 189 10.23 1.36 19.26
CA HIS A 189 9.76 2.30 20.29
C HIS A 189 9.77 1.76 21.73
N THR A 190 10.81 1.00 22.08
CA THR A 190 10.99 0.52 23.46
C THR A 190 11.93 1.43 24.25
N ASN A 191 11.69 1.53 25.57
CA ASN A 191 12.60 2.17 26.52
C ASN A 191 13.75 1.25 26.96
N SER A 192 13.92 0.09 26.30
CA SER A 192 15.00 -0.84 26.60
C SER A 192 16.36 -0.18 26.37
N LEU A 193 17.31 -0.49 27.26
CA LEU A 193 18.71 -0.07 27.15
C LEU A 193 19.60 -1.17 26.52
N SER A 194 18.99 -2.29 26.10
CA SER A 194 19.72 -3.34 25.40
C SER A 194 20.35 -2.80 24.13
N LEU A 195 21.51 -3.35 23.75
CA LEU A 195 22.21 -2.96 22.52
C LEU A 195 21.30 -2.96 21.27
N PRO A 196 20.48 -4.01 21.02
CA PRO A 196 19.60 -4.03 19.85
C PRO A 196 18.60 -2.87 19.85
N ALA A 197 18.00 -2.55 21.01
CA ALA A 197 17.05 -1.46 21.14
C ALA A 197 17.71 -0.08 20.96
N ARG A 198 18.95 0.09 21.44
CA ARG A 198 19.73 1.32 21.25
C ARG A 198 20.11 1.55 19.79
N LEU A 199 20.54 0.50 19.09
CA LEU A 199 20.90 0.56 17.68
C LEU A 199 19.69 0.85 16.79
N ASN A 200 18.55 0.18 17.02
CA ASN A 200 17.31 0.49 16.30
C ASN A 200 16.88 1.94 16.51
N ARG A 201 16.89 2.42 17.76
CA ARG A 201 16.53 3.81 18.06
C ARG A 201 17.48 4.82 17.40
N ALA A 202 18.76 4.47 17.26
CA ALA A 202 19.72 5.30 16.54
C ALA A 202 19.42 5.32 15.03
N ALA A 203 19.05 4.19 14.43
CA ALA A 203 18.66 4.10 13.03
C ALA A 203 17.35 4.86 12.77
N ASP A 204 16.30 4.66 13.58
CA ASP A 204 15.03 5.41 13.57
C ASP A 204 15.27 6.92 13.62
N HIS A 205 16.03 7.36 14.63
CA HIS A 205 16.35 8.77 14.83
C HIS A 205 17.11 9.33 13.62
N ALA A 206 18.08 8.59 13.09
CA ALA A 206 18.85 9.02 11.91
C ALA A 206 17.96 9.14 10.66
N ALA A 207 17.08 8.17 10.40
CA ALA A 207 16.15 8.23 9.28
C ALA A 207 15.19 9.42 9.42
N SER A 208 14.59 9.57 10.61
CA SER A 208 13.61 10.62 10.90
C SER A 208 14.22 12.03 10.96
N HIS A 209 15.43 12.19 11.53
CA HIS A 209 16.13 13.47 11.57
C HIS A 209 16.48 13.97 10.17
N CYS A 210 16.77 13.08 9.21
CA CYS A 210 17.15 13.52 7.87
C CYS A 210 16.07 14.31 7.13
N HIS A 211 14.81 14.25 7.58
CA HIS A 211 13.74 15.09 7.07
C HIS A 211 13.88 16.58 7.46
N SER A 212 14.61 16.90 8.53
CA SER A 212 14.84 18.29 8.98
C SER A 212 16.14 18.90 8.46
N LEU A 213 16.95 18.14 7.72
CA LEU A 213 18.19 18.62 7.15
C LEU A 213 17.93 19.58 5.99
N TYR A 214 18.73 20.65 5.92
CA TYR A 214 18.64 21.64 4.85
C TYR A 214 18.95 21.04 3.46
N ARG A 215 19.83 20.03 3.41
CA ARG A 215 20.09 19.25 2.20
C ARG A 215 19.54 17.83 2.39
N PRO A 216 18.74 17.32 1.43
CA PRO A 216 18.26 15.95 1.51
C PRO A 216 19.45 14.98 1.40
N PRO A 217 19.36 13.79 2.04
CA PRO A 217 20.39 12.78 1.93
C PRO A 217 20.50 12.28 0.48
N PRO A 218 21.65 11.68 0.10
CA PRO A 218 21.87 11.19 -1.25
C PRO A 218 20.83 10.16 -1.65
N SER A 219 20.49 10.11 -2.94
CA SER A 219 19.49 9.17 -3.45
C SER A 219 20.02 7.74 -3.45
N PHE A 220 19.23 6.82 -2.90
CA PHE A 220 19.49 5.40 -2.93
C PHE A 220 19.21 4.85 -4.34
N PRO A 221 20.14 4.07 -4.94
CA PRO A 221 19.98 3.58 -6.30
C PRO A 221 18.81 2.60 -6.42
N THR A 222 18.00 2.75 -7.49
CA THR A 222 16.96 1.78 -7.83
C THR A 222 17.60 0.54 -8.45
N PRO A 223 17.30 -0.69 -7.98
CA PRO A 223 17.87 -1.92 -8.52
C PRO A 223 17.22 -2.34 -9.83
N THR A 224 17.53 -1.62 -10.91
CA THR A 224 16.95 -1.86 -12.24
C THR A 224 17.22 -3.27 -12.78
N PHE A 225 18.34 -3.87 -12.37
CA PHE A 225 18.74 -5.24 -12.71
C PHE A 225 17.84 -6.31 -12.06
N TYR A 226 17.10 -5.97 -11.00
CA TYR A 226 16.09 -6.84 -10.41
C TYR A 226 14.67 -6.40 -10.74
N LEU A 227 14.43 -5.54 -11.73
CA LEU A 227 13.06 -5.26 -12.18
C LEU A 227 12.45 -6.47 -12.89
N ALA A 228 11.12 -6.45 -13.07
CA ALA A 228 10.49 -7.43 -13.95
C ALA A 228 10.93 -7.17 -15.41
N PRO A 229 11.00 -8.18 -16.29
CA PRO A 229 11.39 -8.00 -17.69
C PRO A 229 10.57 -6.94 -18.43
N TYR A 230 9.31 -6.75 -18.03
CA TYR A 230 8.39 -5.76 -18.59
C TYR A 230 7.88 -4.80 -17.50
N CYS A 231 8.80 -4.06 -16.87
CA CYS A 231 8.44 -3.00 -15.93
C CYS A 231 8.12 -1.70 -16.67
N ILE A 232 7.00 -1.08 -16.33
CA ILE A 232 6.56 0.18 -16.96
C ILE A 232 7.40 1.32 -16.40
N PHE A 233 7.87 2.21 -17.27
CA PHE A 233 8.57 3.43 -16.88
C PHE A 233 7.78 4.65 -17.35
N THR A 234 7.72 5.69 -16.52
CA THR A 234 7.23 7.01 -16.94
C THR A 234 8.22 8.09 -16.50
N PRO A 235 8.43 9.16 -17.28
CA PRO A 235 9.34 10.25 -16.90
C PRO A 235 8.99 10.89 -15.54
N ASN A 236 7.70 10.97 -15.23
CA ASN A 236 7.21 11.60 -14.00
C ASN A 236 7.17 10.65 -12.80
N CYS A 237 7.03 9.35 -13.04
CA CYS A 237 6.82 8.35 -11.99
C CYS A 237 7.83 7.21 -12.00
N GLY A 238 8.97 7.35 -12.68
CA GLY A 238 10.03 6.36 -12.64
C GLY A 238 9.56 4.97 -13.08
N PHE A 239 10.21 3.94 -12.53
CA PHE A 239 9.80 2.54 -12.70
C PHE A 239 8.60 2.22 -11.82
N ILE A 240 7.60 1.58 -12.42
CA ILE A 240 6.35 1.19 -11.78
C ILE A 240 6.44 -0.31 -11.46
N GLU A 241 6.75 -0.62 -10.20
CA GLU A 241 6.79 -1.98 -9.70
C GLU A 241 5.41 -2.46 -9.23
N GLY A 242 5.12 -3.75 -9.44
CA GLY A 242 3.92 -4.42 -8.91
C GLY A 242 2.69 -4.36 -9.82
N ASN A 243 1.51 -4.27 -9.19
CA ASN A 243 0.22 -4.35 -9.86
C ASN A 243 -0.11 -3.02 -10.56
N PHE A 244 0.09 -2.98 -11.88
CA PHE A 244 -0.20 -1.81 -12.71
C PHE A 244 -1.63 -1.29 -12.54
N THR A 245 -2.62 -2.18 -12.42
CA THR A 245 -4.02 -1.79 -12.21
C THR A 245 -4.19 -1.02 -10.91
N ARG A 246 -3.52 -1.46 -9.82
CA ARG A 246 -3.52 -0.74 -8.55
C ARG A 246 -2.89 0.65 -8.69
N TYR A 247 -1.74 0.74 -9.38
CA TYR A 247 -1.10 2.03 -9.65
C TYR A 247 -2.05 2.97 -10.41
N ILE A 248 -2.70 2.52 -11.48
CA ILE A 248 -3.67 3.34 -12.23
C ILE A 248 -4.85 3.76 -11.36
N GLN A 249 -5.41 2.86 -10.55
CA GLN A 249 -6.50 3.19 -9.63
C GLN A 249 -6.09 4.25 -8.59
N GLU A 250 -4.89 4.12 -8.02
CA GLU A 250 -4.34 5.12 -7.09
C GLU A 250 -4.14 6.46 -7.81
N ARG A 251 -3.60 6.48 -9.03
CA ARG A 251 -3.42 7.72 -9.82
C ARG A 251 -4.73 8.39 -10.22
N LEU A 252 -5.73 7.62 -10.62
CA LEU A 252 -7.06 8.14 -10.91
C LEU A 252 -7.70 8.71 -9.64
N SER A 253 -7.54 8.03 -8.51
CA SER A 253 -8.03 8.50 -7.21
C SER A 253 -7.33 9.79 -6.77
N ASP A 254 -6.00 9.89 -6.91
CA ASP A 254 -5.24 11.10 -6.60
C ASP A 254 -5.67 12.27 -7.50
N THR A 255 -5.78 12.03 -8.80
CA THR A 255 -6.18 13.06 -9.77
C THR A 255 -7.61 13.54 -9.48
N PHE A 256 -8.50 12.61 -9.14
CA PHE A 256 -9.86 12.92 -8.72
C PHE A 256 -9.87 13.76 -7.43
N ASN A 257 -9.10 13.38 -6.40
CA ASN A 257 -8.99 14.14 -5.15
C ASN A 257 -8.41 15.55 -5.35
N ILE A 258 -7.40 15.71 -6.22
CA ILE A 258 -6.81 17.01 -6.54
C ILE A 258 -7.80 17.90 -7.28
N SER A 259 -8.54 17.33 -8.24
CA SER A 259 -9.56 18.06 -9.02
C SER A 259 -10.81 18.37 -8.19
N HIS A 260 -11.06 17.62 -7.13
CA HIS A 260 -12.22 17.77 -6.26
C HIS A 260 -11.80 17.77 -4.77
N PRO A 261 -11.07 18.81 -4.31
CA PRO A 261 -10.48 18.83 -2.97
C PRO A 261 -11.54 18.72 -1.85
N ALA A 262 -12.77 19.21 -2.09
CA ALA A 262 -13.90 19.00 -1.20
C ALA A 262 -14.11 17.51 -0.88
N TRP A 263 -13.92 16.61 -1.84
CA TRP A 263 -14.13 15.18 -1.68
C TRP A 263 -13.07 14.54 -0.76
N SER A 264 -11.83 15.02 -0.80
CA SER A 264 -10.75 14.54 0.07
C SER A 264 -11.00 14.81 1.56
N THR A 265 -11.67 15.93 1.88
CA THR A 265 -12.04 16.33 3.25
C THR A 265 -13.40 15.82 3.72
N HIS A 266 -14.25 15.33 2.81
CA HIS A 266 -15.61 14.87 3.12
C HIS A 266 -15.77 13.35 3.16
N LEU A 267 -14.75 12.58 2.75
CA LEU A 267 -14.74 11.11 2.88
C LEU A 267 -14.84 10.66 4.35
N THR A 268 -14.39 11.47 5.29
CA THR A 268 -14.78 11.36 6.69
C THR A 268 -15.23 12.75 7.10
N SER A 269 -16.53 13.00 7.22
CA SER A 269 -17.02 14.23 7.86
C SER A 269 -16.83 14.08 9.37
N PRO A 270 -15.65 14.42 9.96
CA PRO A 270 -15.31 14.03 11.32
C PRO A 270 -16.22 14.77 12.33
N HIS A 271 -16.79 15.89 11.89
CA HIS A 271 -17.77 16.70 12.59
C HIS A 271 -19.16 16.05 12.68
N LEU A 272 -19.45 15.02 11.87
CA LEU A 272 -20.71 14.26 11.92
C LEU A 272 -20.60 13.01 12.81
N TYR A 273 -19.39 12.64 13.24
CA TYR A 273 -19.17 11.52 14.15
C TYR A 273 -19.11 12.02 15.59
N ASP A 274 -19.73 11.25 16.49
CA ASP A 274 -19.63 11.50 17.92
C ASP A 274 -18.15 11.45 18.36
N ARG A 275 -17.73 12.45 19.15
CA ARG A 275 -16.37 12.54 19.70
C ARG A 275 -16.23 11.80 21.04
N THR A 276 -17.32 11.24 21.57
CA THR A 276 -17.24 10.40 22.75
C THR A 276 -16.44 9.13 22.44
N PRO A 277 -15.53 8.70 23.34
CA PRO A 277 -14.82 7.44 23.16
C PRO A 277 -15.84 6.29 23.11
N PRO A 278 -15.71 5.35 22.16
CA PRO A 278 -16.67 4.26 22.04
C PRO A 278 -16.64 3.40 23.31
N PRO A 279 -17.78 2.84 23.76
CA PRO A 279 -17.81 1.96 24.92
C PRO A 279 -16.90 0.75 24.65
N PRO A 280 -16.28 0.17 25.69
CA PRO A 280 -15.50 -1.05 25.53
C PRO A 280 -16.43 -2.17 25.02
N PHE A 281 -16.13 -2.70 23.84
CA PHE A 281 -16.86 -3.80 23.19
C PHE A 281 -18.26 -3.43 22.64
N PRO A 282 -18.38 -2.43 21.76
CA PRO A 282 -19.68 -2.00 21.22
C PRO A 282 -20.38 -3.09 20.39
N TYR A 283 -19.62 -4.13 19.98
CA TYR A 283 -20.04 -5.23 19.13
C TYR A 283 -20.74 -6.40 19.88
N ARG A 284 -20.85 -6.37 21.21
CA ARG A 284 -21.31 -7.55 22.00
C ARG A 284 -22.80 -7.59 22.36
N THR A 285 -23.57 -6.51 22.23
CA THR A 285 -24.89 -6.42 22.92
C THR A 285 -26.04 -5.83 22.09
N SER A 286 -25.85 -5.52 20.81
CA SER A 286 -26.89 -4.82 20.02
C SER A 286 -27.04 -5.37 18.59
N PRO A 287 -28.22 -5.32 17.96
CA PRO A 287 -28.36 -5.51 16.51
C PRO A 287 -27.46 -4.55 15.70
N TYR A 288 -27.22 -3.34 16.22
CA TYR A 288 -26.29 -2.35 15.64
C TYR A 288 -24.82 -2.79 15.76
N ALA A 289 -24.54 -3.74 16.64
CA ALA A 289 -23.22 -4.27 16.93
C ALA A 289 -22.70 -5.12 15.76
N TYR A 290 -23.59 -5.86 15.08
CA TYR A 290 -23.25 -6.57 13.84
C TYR A 290 -22.87 -5.58 12.72
N ALA A 291 -23.64 -4.50 12.62
CA ALA A 291 -23.45 -3.46 11.63
C ALA A 291 -22.11 -2.71 11.80
N ALA A 292 -21.78 -2.37 13.05
CA ALA A 292 -20.47 -1.82 13.41
C ALA A 292 -19.33 -2.81 13.14
N ALA A 293 -19.53 -4.11 13.39
CA ALA A 293 -18.53 -5.13 13.10
C ALA A 293 -18.26 -5.26 11.59
N VAL A 294 -19.29 -5.19 10.74
CA VAL A 294 -19.12 -5.20 9.27
C VAL A 294 -18.28 -4.00 8.83
N GLN A 295 -18.57 -2.80 9.32
CA GLN A 295 -17.77 -1.62 9.00
C GLN A 295 -16.33 -1.72 9.51
N LEU A 296 -16.12 -2.25 10.72
CA LEU A 296 -14.79 -2.46 11.27
C LEU A 296 -13.99 -3.43 10.39
N TYR A 297 -14.58 -4.56 10.01
CA TYR A 297 -13.95 -5.53 9.12
C TYR A 297 -13.74 -4.99 7.71
N ALA A 298 -14.66 -4.16 7.20
CA ALA A 298 -14.49 -3.49 5.92
C ALA A 298 -13.27 -2.56 5.94
N ARG A 299 -13.16 -1.72 6.99
CA ARG A 299 -12.08 -0.75 7.16
C ARG A 299 -10.72 -1.41 7.42
N SER A 300 -10.70 -2.56 8.10
CA SER A 300 -9.47 -3.33 8.33
C SER A 300 -9.10 -4.26 7.17
N ALA A 301 -9.86 -4.26 6.06
CA ALA A 301 -9.71 -5.20 4.95
C ALA A 301 -9.73 -6.67 5.41
N GLN A 302 -10.62 -6.99 6.35
CA GLN A 302 -10.80 -8.32 6.95
C GLN A 302 -12.12 -8.98 6.59
N LEU A 303 -12.96 -8.36 5.75
CA LEU A 303 -14.14 -9.04 5.21
C LEU A 303 -13.71 -10.27 4.40
N ASP A 304 -14.24 -11.44 4.78
CA ASP A 304 -13.99 -12.77 4.21
C ASP A 304 -14.51 -12.97 2.76
N SER A 305 -14.29 -11.97 1.90
CA SER A 305 -14.50 -12.07 0.46
C SER A 305 -13.67 -13.19 -0.16
N GLY A 306 -14.16 -13.80 -1.23
CA GLY A 306 -13.56 -14.95 -1.90
C GLY A 306 -12.12 -14.66 -2.34
N ASN A 307 -11.86 -13.47 -2.89
CA ASN A 307 -10.51 -13.05 -3.25
C ASN A 307 -9.58 -12.99 -2.03
N LEU A 308 -10.05 -12.46 -0.90
CA LEU A 308 -9.26 -12.41 0.33
C LEU A 308 -9.02 -13.80 0.92
N LEU A 309 -10.05 -14.64 0.96
CA LEU A 309 -9.95 -16.02 1.46
C LEU A 309 -8.97 -16.85 0.62
N ALA A 310 -9.08 -16.76 -0.71
CA ALA A 310 -8.15 -17.41 -1.63
C ALA A 310 -6.71 -16.94 -1.39
N SER A 311 -6.49 -15.63 -1.22
CA SER A 311 -5.15 -15.08 -0.95
C SER A 311 -4.56 -15.45 0.42
N ARG A 312 -5.41 -15.76 1.41
CA ARG A 312 -4.96 -16.02 2.80
C ARG A 312 -4.82 -17.49 3.12
N LEU A 313 -5.62 -18.36 2.50
CA LEU A 313 -5.81 -19.72 2.97
C LEU A 313 -5.22 -20.81 2.07
N ASP A 314 -4.64 -20.48 0.91
CA ASP A 314 -3.92 -21.33 -0.06
C ASP A 314 -4.58 -22.68 -0.48
N ALA A 315 -5.65 -23.13 0.19
CA ALA A 315 -6.27 -24.44 0.06
C ALA A 315 -7.81 -24.36 0.02
N GLY A 316 -8.36 -24.80 -1.11
CA GLY A 316 -9.78 -24.97 -1.42
C GLY A 316 -10.55 -23.72 -1.88
N TYR A 317 -10.10 -22.49 -1.62
CA TYR A 317 -10.92 -21.28 -1.82
C TYR A 317 -10.81 -20.71 -3.24
N SER A 318 -11.96 -20.50 -3.87
CA SER A 318 -12.06 -19.81 -5.15
C SER A 318 -12.03 -18.29 -4.95
N PRO A 319 -11.23 -17.54 -5.73
CA PRO A 319 -11.25 -16.07 -5.68
C PRO A 319 -12.47 -15.47 -6.40
N TRP A 320 -13.22 -16.29 -7.14
CA TRP A 320 -14.41 -15.91 -7.91
C TRP A 320 -15.63 -15.70 -7.01
N CYS A 321 -16.58 -14.91 -7.49
CA CYS A 321 -17.82 -14.64 -6.77
C CYS A 321 -18.61 -15.92 -6.48
N ARG A 322 -18.88 -16.18 -5.19
CA ARG A 322 -19.65 -17.34 -4.69
C ARG A 322 -21.13 -17.31 -5.08
N PHE A 323 -21.58 -16.21 -5.69
CA PHE A 323 -22.93 -16.01 -6.20
C PHE A 323 -23.03 -16.21 -7.72
N GLY A 324 -21.95 -16.66 -8.38
CA GLY A 324 -21.95 -17.00 -9.80
C GLY A 324 -21.70 -15.81 -10.73
N CYS A 325 -21.02 -14.75 -10.26
CA CYS A 325 -20.54 -13.69 -11.15
C CYS A 325 -19.19 -14.07 -11.78
N ASP A 326 -18.96 -13.66 -13.02
CA ASP A 326 -17.69 -13.85 -13.74
C ASP A 326 -16.62 -12.81 -13.34
N THR A 327 -16.54 -12.48 -12.06
CA THR A 327 -15.61 -11.49 -11.52
C THR A 327 -15.03 -11.94 -10.19
N LEU A 328 -13.90 -11.34 -9.80
CA LEU A 328 -13.30 -11.58 -8.50
C LEU A 328 -14.20 -11.08 -7.38
N GLU A 329 -14.37 -11.92 -6.35
CA GLU A 329 -15.15 -11.56 -5.17
C GLU A 329 -14.35 -10.60 -4.29
N THR A 330 -14.44 -9.31 -4.60
CA THR A 330 -13.92 -8.22 -3.76
C THR A 330 -15.05 -7.62 -2.92
N ALA A 331 -14.70 -6.86 -1.87
CA ALA A 331 -15.69 -6.10 -1.11
C ALA A 331 -16.49 -5.17 -2.03
N HIS A 332 -15.82 -4.41 -2.90
CA HIS A 332 -16.46 -3.55 -3.88
C HIS A 332 -17.45 -4.32 -4.76
N HIS A 333 -17.05 -5.49 -5.25
CA HIS A 333 -17.94 -6.33 -6.03
C HIS A 333 -19.20 -6.71 -5.23
N LEU A 334 -19.03 -7.29 -4.05
CA LEU A 334 -20.16 -7.74 -3.22
C LEU A 334 -21.15 -6.62 -2.90
N PHE A 335 -20.66 -5.46 -2.46
CA PHE A 335 -21.53 -4.39 -2.00
C PHE A 335 -22.11 -3.55 -3.13
N THR A 336 -21.35 -3.32 -4.20
CA THR A 336 -21.68 -2.29 -5.20
C THR A 336 -22.12 -2.87 -6.54
N THR A 337 -21.48 -3.94 -7.05
CA THR A 337 -21.68 -4.38 -8.45
C THR A 337 -22.22 -5.79 -8.64
N CYS A 338 -22.28 -6.60 -7.57
CA CYS A 338 -22.74 -7.98 -7.66
C CYS A 338 -24.25 -8.05 -7.91
N PHE A 339 -24.66 -8.54 -9.08
CA PHE A 339 -26.07 -8.56 -9.51
C PHE A 339 -27.01 -9.26 -8.52
N HIS A 340 -26.49 -10.26 -7.78
CA HIS A 340 -27.26 -10.99 -6.78
C HIS A 340 -27.83 -10.08 -5.67
N PHE A 341 -27.21 -8.93 -5.44
CA PHE A 341 -27.61 -7.96 -4.43
C PHE A 341 -28.31 -6.71 -4.99
N ASP A 342 -28.63 -6.66 -6.28
CA ASP A 342 -29.32 -5.52 -6.92
C ASP A 342 -30.67 -5.24 -6.26
N ALA A 343 -31.45 -6.29 -5.95
CA ALA A 343 -32.74 -6.14 -5.30
C ALA A 343 -32.62 -5.53 -3.90
N LEU A 344 -31.56 -5.87 -3.15
CA LEU A 344 -31.31 -5.28 -1.84
C LEU A 344 -30.91 -3.81 -1.94
N ARG A 345 -30.03 -3.47 -2.90
CA ARG A 345 -29.65 -2.09 -3.18
C ARG A 345 -30.87 -1.26 -3.58
N SER A 346 -31.66 -1.75 -4.53
CA SER A 346 -32.85 -1.05 -5.04
C SER A 346 -33.89 -0.82 -3.94
N SER A 347 -34.15 -1.83 -3.10
CA SER A 347 -35.02 -1.69 -1.92
C SER A 347 -34.49 -0.64 -0.94
N ALA A 348 -33.19 -0.66 -0.64
CA ALA A 348 -32.59 0.31 0.27
C ALA A 348 -32.61 1.74 -0.30
N VAL A 349 -32.44 1.90 -1.62
CA VAL A 349 -32.60 3.20 -2.29
C VAL A 349 -34.04 3.71 -2.15
N ALA A 350 -35.04 2.88 -2.41
CA ALA A 350 -36.44 3.26 -2.30
C ALA A 350 -36.81 3.70 -0.87
N ASP A 351 -36.38 2.92 0.14
CA ASP A 351 -36.58 3.24 1.55
C ASP A 351 -35.89 4.55 1.94
N LEU A 352 -34.68 4.77 1.42
CA LEU A 352 -33.91 5.98 1.68
C LEU A 352 -34.55 7.21 1.05
N ILE A 353 -34.97 7.15 -0.21
CA ILE A 353 -35.62 8.27 -0.91
C ILE A 353 -36.90 8.64 -0.17
N THR A 354 -37.72 7.67 0.21
CA THR A 354 -38.94 7.90 1.00
C THR A 354 -38.64 8.62 2.32
N SER A 355 -37.59 8.17 3.03
CA SER A 355 -37.17 8.79 4.30
C SER A 355 -36.59 10.19 4.11
N LEU A 356 -35.87 10.41 3.02
CA LEU A 356 -35.29 11.71 2.67
C LEU A 356 -36.39 12.71 2.32
N GLU A 357 -37.37 12.33 1.49
CA GLU A 357 -38.51 13.19 1.14
C GLU A 357 -39.29 13.63 2.38
N ALA A 358 -39.46 12.75 3.37
CA ALA A 358 -40.09 13.10 4.64
C ALA A 358 -39.31 14.14 5.46
N VAL A 359 -37.99 14.26 5.25
CA VAL A 359 -37.13 15.24 5.92
C VAL A 359 -37.00 16.54 5.11
N LEU A 360 -37.19 16.50 3.80
CA LEU A 360 -37.13 17.67 2.92
C LEU A 360 -38.47 18.41 2.92
N ASP A 361 -38.56 19.49 3.70
CA ASP A 361 -39.75 20.34 3.73
C ASP A 361 -39.88 21.26 2.49
N THR A 362 -40.96 22.04 2.44
CA THR A 362 -41.22 23.03 1.37
C THR A 362 -40.24 24.20 1.36
N SER A 363 -39.44 24.39 2.42
CA SER A 363 -38.42 25.44 2.49
C SER A 363 -37.13 25.06 1.78
N THR A 364 -36.94 23.76 1.49
CA THR A 364 -35.78 23.28 0.72
C THR A 364 -35.92 23.66 -0.76
N PRO A 365 -34.95 24.39 -1.36
CA PRO A 365 -35.00 24.75 -2.77
C PRO A 365 -35.14 23.53 -3.69
N ALA A 366 -35.96 23.63 -4.73
CA ALA A 366 -36.24 22.51 -5.65
C ALA A 366 -34.97 21.93 -6.31
N THR A 367 -34.00 22.79 -6.65
CA THR A 367 -32.70 22.38 -7.22
C THR A 367 -31.88 21.54 -6.23
N VAL A 368 -31.84 21.95 -4.97
CA VAL A 368 -31.15 21.23 -3.90
C VAL A 368 -31.84 19.90 -3.62
N ARG A 369 -33.18 19.90 -3.56
CA ARG A 369 -33.98 18.68 -3.42
C ARG A 369 -33.69 17.68 -4.53
N HIS A 370 -33.71 18.12 -5.78
CA HIS A 370 -33.43 17.25 -6.93
C HIS A 370 -32.02 16.65 -6.84
N THR A 371 -31.03 17.48 -6.50
CA THR A 371 -29.64 17.04 -6.33
C THR A 371 -29.50 15.97 -5.22
N LEU A 372 -30.16 16.18 -4.08
CA LEU A 372 -30.12 15.22 -2.96
C LEU A 372 -30.79 13.89 -3.31
N ILE A 373 -31.91 13.93 -4.04
CA ILE A 373 -32.61 12.71 -4.50
C ILE A 373 -31.72 11.97 -5.51
N ASP A 374 -31.13 12.67 -6.47
CA ASP A 374 -30.23 12.07 -7.47
C ASP A 374 -28.99 11.42 -6.84
N LEU A 375 -28.34 12.11 -5.89
CA LEU A 375 -27.24 11.54 -5.11
C LEU A 375 -27.67 10.30 -4.31
N SER A 376 -28.87 10.32 -3.72
CA SER A 376 -29.40 9.20 -2.95
C SER A 376 -29.74 8.00 -3.83
N ALA A 377 -30.25 8.24 -5.05
CA ALA A 377 -30.56 7.19 -6.02
C ALA A 377 -29.31 6.39 -6.42
N HIS A 378 -28.14 7.03 -6.39
CA HIS A 378 -26.87 6.40 -6.76
C HIS A 378 -25.97 6.05 -5.56
N LEU A 379 -26.43 6.24 -4.32
CA LEU A 379 -25.61 6.08 -3.10
C LEU A 379 -24.96 4.69 -2.98
N PHE A 380 -25.59 3.65 -3.51
CA PHE A 380 -25.16 2.26 -3.37
C PHE A 380 -24.58 1.65 -4.65
N THR A 381 -24.36 2.45 -5.69
CA THR A 381 -23.85 2.02 -7.00
C THR A 381 -22.72 2.94 -7.46
N ASP A 382 -21.85 2.48 -8.35
CA ASP A 382 -20.89 3.37 -9.00
C ASP A 382 -21.64 4.29 -9.99
N CYS A 383 -21.37 5.59 -9.98
CA CYS A 383 -21.93 6.54 -10.94
C CYS A 383 -20.95 7.69 -11.21
N SER A 384 -21.29 8.64 -12.09
CA SER A 384 -20.44 9.82 -12.33
C SER A 384 -20.29 10.71 -11.09
N ALA A 385 -21.32 10.79 -10.25
CA ALA A 385 -21.31 11.45 -8.95
C ALA A 385 -20.71 10.58 -7.82
N TRP A 386 -20.26 9.37 -8.14
CA TRP A 386 -19.49 8.49 -7.25
C TRP A 386 -18.49 7.65 -8.06
N PRO A 387 -17.51 8.30 -8.71
CA PRO A 387 -16.80 7.67 -9.81
C PRO A 387 -15.84 6.55 -9.39
N MET A 388 -15.61 5.62 -10.32
CA MET A 388 -14.43 4.75 -10.42
C MET A 388 -14.18 3.77 -9.27
N GLY A 389 -15.19 3.04 -8.80
CA GLY A 389 -14.99 2.00 -7.79
C GLY A 389 -14.70 2.54 -6.39
N GLN A 390 -15.09 3.79 -6.15
CA GLN A 390 -14.98 4.46 -4.85
C GLN A 390 -16.27 4.40 -4.05
N THR A 391 -17.35 3.79 -4.58
CA THR A 391 -18.58 3.53 -3.82
C THR A 391 -18.27 2.59 -2.66
N ARG A 392 -18.07 3.21 -1.50
CA ARG A 392 -17.58 2.60 -0.27
C ARG A 392 -18.51 2.90 0.90
N PHE A 393 -19.81 2.95 0.63
CA PHE A 393 -20.86 3.11 1.66
C PHE A 393 -20.72 2.04 2.77
N TYR A 394 -20.26 0.84 2.40
CA TYR A 394 -19.97 -0.26 3.32
C TYR A 394 -18.80 0.01 4.28
N MET A 395 -17.97 1.02 4.01
CA MET A 395 -16.96 1.57 4.94
C MET A 395 -17.51 2.75 5.77
N GLY A 396 -18.75 3.14 5.54
CA GLY A 396 -19.41 4.29 6.17
C GLY A 396 -19.12 5.63 5.50
N PHE A 397 -18.57 5.63 4.28
CA PHE A 397 -18.32 6.84 3.50
C PHE A 397 -19.59 7.31 2.78
N LEU A 398 -19.76 8.63 2.71
CA LEU A 398 -20.91 9.32 2.10
C LEU A 398 -20.42 10.20 0.95
N PRO A 399 -21.26 10.51 -0.07
CA PRO A 399 -20.86 11.42 -1.11
C PRO A 399 -20.80 12.82 -0.50
N PRO A 400 -19.95 13.71 -1.02
CA PRO A 400 -19.93 15.08 -0.55
C PRO A 400 -21.17 15.82 -1.02
N PHE A 401 -21.92 16.37 -0.06
CA PHE A 401 -23.06 17.24 -0.33
C PHE A 401 -23.00 18.53 0.52
N ALA A 402 -21.87 18.79 1.19
CA ALA A 402 -21.65 19.97 2.02
C ALA A 402 -21.60 21.28 1.23
N HIS A 403 -21.38 21.20 -0.09
CA HIS A 403 -21.46 22.36 -0.99
C HIS A 403 -22.89 22.85 -1.20
N LEU A 404 -23.90 22.05 -0.84
CA LEU A 404 -25.29 22.46 -0.86
C LEU A 404 -25.57 23.38 0.32
N SER A 405 -26.08 24.58 0.04
CA SER A 405 -26.42 25.58 1.07
C SER A 405 -27.64 25.14 1.89
N LEU A 406 -27.40 24.25 2.85
CA LEU A 406 -28.40 23.68 3.76
C LEU A 406 -28.18 24.16 5.20
N PRO A 407 -29.25 24.32 5.99
CA PRO A 407 -29.10 24.49 7.44
C PRO A 407 -28.32 23.32 8.06
N SER A 408 -27.40 23.61 8.99
CA SER A 408 -26.53 22.60 9.61
C SER A 408 -27.30 21.41 10.22
N ALA A 409 -28.45 21.67 10.83
CA ALA A 409 -29.34 20.64 11.38
C ALA A 409 -29.89 19.70 10.30
N LEU A 410 -30.29 20.24 9.14
CA LEU A 410 -30.78 19.44 8.01
C LEU A 410 -29.64 18.64 7.37
N HIS A 411 -28.47 19.25 7.21
CA HIS A 411 -27.27 18.57 6.72
C HIS A 411 -26.92 17.35 7.58
N THR A 412 -26.94 17.52 8.92
CA THR A 412 -26.67 16.43 9.87
C THR A 412 -27.72 15.33 9.79
N ARG A 413 -29.01 15.67 9.67
CA ARG A 413 -30.10 14.69 9.53
C ARG A 413 -29.97 13.87 8.25
N ILE A 414 -29.66 14.51 7.12
CA ILE A 414 -29.47 13.82 5.83
C ILE A 414 -28.27 12.88 5.92
N ALA A 415 -27.13 13.35 6.47
CA ALA A 415 -25.96 12.51 6.64
C ALA A 415 -26.24 11.29 7.52
N HIS A 416 -26.99 11.49 8.61
CA HIS A 416 -27.39 10.39 9.49
C HIS A 416 -28.28 9.38 8.75
N LEU A 417 -29.29 9.84 7.99
CA LEU A 417 -30.13 8.97 7.17
C LEU A 417 -29.32 8.14 6.17
N TRP A 418 -28.45 8.79 5.40
CA TRP A 418 -27.59 8.11 4.43
C TRP A 418 -26.66 7.10 5.10
N HIS A 419 -26.06 7.47 6.23
CA HIS A 419 -25.16 6.60 6.98
C HIS A 419 -25.88 5.38 7.54
N THR A 420 -27.05 5.56 8.16
CA THR A 420 -27.86 4.46 8.69
C THR A 420 -28.29 3.50 7.59
N ALA A 421 -28.79 4.02 6.45
CA ALA A 421 -29.17 3.21 5.30
C ALA A 421 -27.97 2.39 4.77
N SER A 422 -26.80 3.02 4.65
CA SER A 422 -25.54 2.39 4.23
C SER A 422 -25.14 1.24 5.16
N ILE A 423 -25.19 1.46 6.47
CA ILE A 423 -24.85 0.46 7.49
C ILE A 423 -25.79 -0.74 7.42
N HIS A 424 -27.09 -0.49 7.34
CA HIS A 424 -28.10 -1.54 7.30
C HIS A 424 -27.96 -2.39 6.05
N LEU A 425 -27.79 -1.76 4.88
CA LEU A 425 -27.61 -2.47 3.62
C LEU A 425 -26.33 -3.31 3.63
N ALA A 426 -25.19 -2.74 4.05
CA ALA A 426 -23.92 -3.47 4.13
C ALA A 426 -24.05 -4.70 5.04
N SER A 427 -24.74 -4.56 6.18
CA SER A 427 -25.01 -5.67 7.09
C SER A 427 -25.84 -6.78 6.44
N ARG A 428 -26.90 -6.43 5.71
CA ARG A 428 -27.77 -7.42 5.03
C ARG A 428 -27.03 -8.18 3.94
N ILE A 429 -26.25 -7.47 3.12
CA ILE A 429 -25.42 -8.09 2.07
C ILE A 429 -24.38 -9.02 2.70
N TRP A 430 -23.72 -8.58 3.76
CA TRP A 430 -22.70 -9.36 4.43
C TRP A 430 -23.25 -10.62 5.11
N ALA A 431 -24.41 -10.51 5.75
CA ALA A 431 -25.09 -11.65 6.37
C ALA A 431 -25.37 -12.76 5.35
N LYS A 432 -25.88 -12.41 4.16
CA LYS A 432 -26.09 -13.36 3.05
C LYS A 432 -24.77 -13.95 2.53
N THR A 433 -23.72 -13.12 2.45
CA THR A 433 -22.37 -13.57 2.05
C THR A 433 -21.81 -14.62 2.99
N ARG A 434 -21.95 -14.41 4.31
CA ARG A 434 -21.53 -15.36 5.33
C ARG A 434 -22.37 -16.63 5.33
N GLN A 435 -23.69 -16.52 5.14
CA GLN A 435 -24.56 -17.68 5.02
C GLN A 435 -24.11 -18.57 3.86
N LYS A 436 -23.87 -17.98 2.68
CA LYS A 436 -23.37 -18.72 1.50
C LYS A 436 -21.99 -19.33 1.74
N ALA A 437 -21.11 -18.63 2.46
CA ALA A 437 -19.80 -19.15 2.88
C ALA A 437 -19.95 -20.44 3.71
N TYR A 438 -20.85 -20.40 4.68
CA TYR A 438 -21.11 -21.51 5.59
C TYR A 438 -21.72 -22.71 4.85
N GLU A 439 -22.67 -22.48 3.95
CA GLU A 439 -23.23 -23.51 3.07
C GLU A 439 -22.15 -24.18 2.22
N THR A 440 -21.29 -23.38 1.59
CA THR A 440 -20.19 -23.87 0.75
C THR A 440 -19.17 -24.68 1.57
N PHE A 441 -18.86 -24.22 2.78
CA PHE A 441 -17.96 -24.92 3.69
C PHE A 441 -18.54 -26.28 4.12
N ARG A 442 -19.83 -26.32 4.46
CA ARG A 442 -20.52 -27.55 4.88
C ARG A 442 -20.70 -28.55 3.73
N ALA A 443 -20.80 -28.06 2.50
CA ALA A 443 -21.03 -28.89 1.31
C ALA A 443 -19.75 -29.53 0.73
N ARG A 444 -18.54 -29.20 1.20
CA ARG A 444 -17.30 -29.78 0.66
C ARG A 444 -17.17 -31.27 1.01
N PRO A 445 -17.16 -32.19 0.02
CA PRO A 445 -16.55 -33.50 0.18
C PRO A 445 -15.02 -33.34 0.21
N THR A 446 -14.30 -34.30 0.80
CA THR A 446 -12.84 -34.30 1.06
C THR A 446 -11.93 -34.26 -0.18
N SER A 447 -12.45 -34.03 -1.37
CA SER A 447 -11.68 -33.91 -2.61
C SER A 447 -12.23 -32.75 -3.43
N SER A 448 -11.45 -31.66 -3.55
CA SER A 448 -11.79 -30.55 -4.43
C SER A 448 -10.73 -30.40 -5.51
N THR A 449 -11.00 -30.98 -6.67
CA THR A 449 -10.42 -30.54 -7.94
C THR A 449 -11.11 -29.22 -8.30
N TYR A 450 -10.33 -28.14 -8.42
CA TYR A 450 -10.86 -26.87 -8.89
C TYR A 450 -11.23 -27.00 -10.35
N SER A 451 -12.46 -26.60 -10.72
CA SER A 451 -12.83 -26.37 -12.12
C SER A 451 -12.70 -24.88 -12.41
N LEU A 452 -12.06 -24.55 -13.54
CA LEU A 452 -12.11 -23.19 -14.06
C LEU A 452 -13.54 -22.86 -14.52
N PRO A 453 -13.98 -21.59 -14.39
CA PRO A 453 -15.18 -21.10 -15.07
C PRO A 453 -15.19 -21.48 -16.55
N ASP A 454 -16.35 -21.86 -17.09
CA ASP A 454 -16.46 -22.45 -18.44
C ASP A 454 -15.92 -21.54 -19.55
N ILE A 455 -16.02 -20.22 -19.39
CA ILE A 455 -15.45 -19.25 -20.32
C ILE A 455 -13.91 -19.29 -20.33
N LEU A 456 -13.28 -19.51 -19.16
CA LEU A 456 -11.83 -19.66 -19.07
C LEU A 456 -11.38 -21.04 -19.57
N ARG A 457 -12.15 -22.10 -19.31
CA ARG A 457 -11.92 -23.40 -19.97
C ARG A 457 -11.88 -23.28 -21.49
N SER A 458 -12.83 -22.53 -22.05
CA SER A 458 -12.88 -22.28 -23.51
C SER A 458 -11.69 -21.48 -24.04
N LEU A 459 -11.12 -20.57 -23.24
CA LEU A 459 -9.93 -19.80 -23.62
C LEU A 459 -8.63 -20.62 -23.54
N PHE A 460 -8.59 -21.65 -22.69
CA PHE A 460 -7.41 -22.49 -22.48
C PHE A 460 -7.49 -23.85 -23.20
N ASN A 461 -8.53 -24.11 -24.00
CA ASN A 461 -8.79 -25.42 -24.63
C ASN A 461 -8.74 -26.59 -23.61
N LEU A 462 -9.29 -26.38 -22.41
CA LEU A 462 -9.33 -27.35 -21.30
C LEU A 462 -10.71 -27.98 -21.11
#